data_AF-A0A9D4B891-F1
#
_entry.id   AF-A0A9D4B891-F1
#
_cell.length_a   1.000
_cell.length_b   1.000
_cell.length_c   1.000
_cell.angle_alpha   90.00
_cell.angle_beta   90.00
_cell.angle_gamma   90.00
#
_symmetry.space_group_name_H-M   'P 1'
#
loop_
_entity.id
_entity.type
_entity.pdbx_description
1 polymer ?
#
loop_
_entity_poly.entity_id
_entity_poly.type
_entity_poly.pdbx_seq_one_letter_code
_entity_poly.pdbx_strand_id
1 'polypeptide(L)' 'MFDENKSSKKYMLIDNDFIEVQFDARSGNLDRINDKKTGKYTVVRSKFYKYNPGKSGAYLSEPMGQAQEINVL' A
#
# COMPACT_ATOMS: atom_id res chain seq x y z
N MET A 1 -0.45 24.40 -28.23
CA MET A 1 0.32 24.16 -26.99
C MET A 1 -0.39 23.04 -26.26
N PHE A 2 0.25 21.88 -26.12
CA PHE A 2 -0.25 20.76 -25.33
C PHE A 2 0.20 20.99 -23.88
N ASP A 3 -0.74 21.13 -22.94
CA ASP A 3 -0.43 21.07 -21.50
C ASP A 3 -0.21 19.60 -21.12
N GLU A 4 1.05 19.17 -21.04
CA GLU A 4 1.47 17.80 -20.68
C GLU A 4 1.29 17.45 -19.19
N ASN A 5 0.50 18.21 -18.42
CA ASN A 5 0.36 18.00 -16.98
C ASN A 5 -0.97 17.38 -16.55
N LYS A 6 -1.63 16.63 -17.43
CA LYS A 6 -2.89 15.95 -17.13
C LYS A 6 -2.96 14.54 -17.70
N SER A 7 -2.28 13.58 -17.06
CA SER A 7 -2.80 12.22 -16.84
C SER A 7 -1.78 11.34 -16.11
N SER A 8 -1.40 11.71 -14.89
CA SER A 8 -0.74 10.75 -13.99
C SER A 8 -1.81 9.84 -13.37
N LYS A 9 -2.31 8.82 -14.09
CA LYS A 9 -3.06 7.74 -13.42
C LYS A 9 -2.10 6.81 -12.67
N LYS A 10 -1.18 7.38 -11.87
CA LYS A 10 -0.29 6.65 -10.97
C LYS A 10 -1.04 6.14 -9.73
N TYR A 11 -2.18 6.75 -9.41
CA TYR A 11 -2.96 6.43 -8.23
C TYR A 11 -4.44 6.24 -8.54
N MET A 12 -5.06 5.28 -7.85
CA MET A 12 -6.51 5.19 -7.68
C MET A 12 -6.90 5.88 -6.37
N LEU A 13 -8.00 6.62 -6.39
CA LEU A 13 -8.46 7.42 -5.25
C LEU A 13 -9.81 6.88 -4.76
N ILE A 14 -9.92 6.67 -3.45
CA ILE A 14 -11.21 6.51 -2.77
C ILE A 14 -11.36 7.73 -1.86
N ASP A 15 -12.44 8.47 -2.06
CA ASP A 15 -12.61 9.78 -1.48
C ASP A 15 -13.96 9.92 -0.75
N ASN A 16 -13.94 10.46 0.46
CA ASN A 16 -15.15 10.79 1.23
C ASN A 16 -15.01 12.15 1.94
N ASP A 17 -15.99 12.53 2.76
CA ASP A 17 -16.03 13.85 3.42
C ASP A 17 -14.89 14.09 4.42
N PHE A 18 -14.27 13.02 4.93
CA PHE A 18 -13.28 13.09 6.01
C PHE A 18 -11.87 12.75 5.54
N ILE A 19 -11.74 11.77 4.67
CA ILE A 19 -10.46 11.22 4.23
C ILE A 19 -10.43 11.00 2.72
N GLU A 20 -9.23 11.16 2.15
CA GLU A 20 -8.88 10.69 0.82
C GLU A 20 -7.84 9.58 0.97
N VAL A 21 -8.06 8.45 0.30
CA VAL A 21 -7.18 7.28 0.33
C VAL A 21 -6.61 7.07 -1.06
N GLN A 22 -5.28 7.01 -1.14
CA GLN A 22 -4.54 6.81 -2.39
C GLN A 22 -3.95 5.42 -2.46
N PHE A 23 -4.28 4.70 -3.52
CA PHE A 23 -3.74 3.38 -3.85
C PHE A 23 -2.81 3.49 -5.06
N ASP A 24 -1.67 2.82 -5.02
CA ASP A 24 -0.79 2.68 -6.18
C ASP A 24 -1.56 1.98 -7.32
N ALA A 25 -1.70 2.64 -8.46
CA ALA A 25 -2.57 2.16 -9.54
C ALA A 25 -2.05 0.88 -10.21
N ARG A 26 -0.77 0.53 -10.01
CA ARG A 26 -0.17 -0.67 -10.58
C ARG A 26 -0.33 -1.89 -9.68
N SER A 27 -0.14 -1.71 -8.37
CA SER A 27 -0.12 -2.80 -7.39
C SER A 27 -1.40 -2.89 -6.55
N GLY A 28 -2.27 -1.88 -6.63
CA GLY A 28 -3.47 -1.78 -5.78
C GLY A 28 -3.17 -1.54 -4.29
N ASN A 29 -1.90 -1.37 -3.92
CA ASN A 29 -1.48 -1.20 -2.54
C ASN A 29 -1.81 0.20 -2.02
N LEU A 30 -2.18 0.29 -0.74
CA LEU A 30 -2.38 1.55 -0.05
C LEU A 30 -1.06 2.31 0.09
N ASP A 31 -0.98 3.53 -0.47
CA ASP A 31 0.22 4.37 -0.38
C ASP A 31 0.05 5.47 0.68
N ARG A 32 -1.10 6.16 0.67
CA ARG A 32 -1.33 7.37 1.47
C ARG A 32 -2.76 7.49 1.96
N ILE A 33 -2.93 8.03 3.16
CA ILE A 33 -4.21 8.52 3.69
C ILE A 33 -4.07 10.01 3.97
N ASN A 34 -4.99 10.83 3.47
CA ASN A 34 -5.04 12.26 3.69
C ASN A 34 -6.28 12.62 4.51
N ASP A 35 -6.10 13.34 5.62
CA ASP A 35 -7.17 13.91 6.42
C ASP A 35 -7.55 15.27 5.84
N LYS A 36 -8.80 15.37 5.35
CA LYS A 36 -9.30 16.57 4.69
C LYS A 36 -9.54 17.73 5.64
N LYS A 37 -9.86 17.45 6.90
CA LYS A 37 -10.11 18.49 7.90
C LYS A 37 -8.82 19.22 8.26
N THR A 38 -7.72 18.48 8.36
CA THR A 38 -6.43 19.03 8.77
C THR A 38 -5.50 19.34 7.59
N GLY A 39 -5.81 18.84 6.39
CA GLY A 39 -4.94 18.89 5.22
C GLY A 39 -3.65 18.08 5.36
N LYS A 40 -3.55 17.25 6.42
CA LYS A 40 -2.36 16.45 6.72
C LYS A 40 -2.50 15.07 6.09
N TYR A 41 -1.39 14.55 5.58
CA TYR A 41 -1.34 13.20 5.07
C TYR A 41 -0.38 12.31 5.86
N THR A 42 -0.68 11.02 5.86
CA THR A 42 0.16 9.95 6.39
C THR A 42 0.52 8.98 5.27
N VAL A 43 1.81 8.68 5.13
CA VAL A 43 2.32 7.67 4.20
C VAL A 43 2.24 6.30 4.88
N VAL A 44 1.55 5.33 4.27
CA VAL A 44 1.26 4.00 4.86
C VAL A 44 1.99 2.86 4.14
N ARG A 45 2.15 2.91 2.81
CA ARG A 45 2.88 1.92 1.97
C ARG A 45 2.65 0.46 2.38
N SER A 46 1.44 -0.06 2.14
CA SER A 46 1.13 -1.47 2.38
C SER A 46 1.81 -2.39 1.36
N LYS A 47 2.26 -3.56 1.79
CA LYS A 47 2.84 -4.61 0.94
C LYS A 47 2.54 -5.99 1.51
N PHE A 48 2.51 -7.00 0.64
CA PHE A 48 2.34 -8.39 1.04
C PHE A 48 3.69 -9.07 1.19
N TYR A 49 3.83 -9.88 2.24
CA TYR A 49 5.03 -10.68 2.49
C TYR A 49 4.65 -12.11 2.85
N LYS A 50 5.54 -13.06 2.54
CA LYS A 50 5.48 -14.44 3.02
C LYS A 50 6.70 -14.78 3.85
N TYR A 51 6.53 -15.69 4.78
CA TYR A 51 7.62 -16.29 5.54
C TYR A 51 7.84 -17.73 5.10
N ASN A 52 9.10 -18.17 5.07
CA ASN A 52 9.40 -19.60 4.99
C ASN A 52 9.20 -20.21 6.38
N PRO A 53 8.44 -21.31 6.52
CA PRO A 53 7.96 -21.76 7.82
C PRO A 53 9.07 -22.19 8.78
N GLY A 54 10.21 -22.71 8.30
CA GLY A 54 11.30 -23.13 9.19
C GLY A 54 10.85 -24.17 10.21
N LYS A 55 10.90 -23.83 11.49
CA LYS A 55 10.42 -24.66 12.62
C LYS A 55 9.01 -24.30 13.08
N SER A 56 8.31 -23.42 12.36
CA SER A 56 6.95 -23.03 12.69
C SER A 56 6.00 -24.23 12.66
N GLY A 57 5.07 -24.26 13.60
CA GLY A 57 4.01 -25.26 13.72
C GLY A 57 2.71 -24.63 14.21
N ALA A 58 1.76 -25.45 14.65
CA ALA A 58 0.43 -24.97 15.03
C ALA A 58 0.42 -23.94 16.17
N TYR A 59 1.39 -24.02 17.09
CA TYR A 59 1.48 -23.16 18.28
C TYR A 59 2.76 -22.31 18.36
N LEU A 60 3.71 -22.52 17.45
CA LEU A 60 5.00 -21.83 17.43
C LEU A 60 5.21 -21.14 16.09
N SER A 61 5.48 -19.84 16.10
CA SER A 61 5.86 -19.07 14.92
C SER A 61 7.37 -18.80 14.95
N GLU A 62 8.15 -19.67 14.31
CA GLU A 62 9.62 -19.58 14.18
C GLU A 62 10.03 -19.71 12.70
N PRO A 63 9.80 -18.65 11.88
CA PRO A 63 10.09 -18.69 10.46
C PRO A 63 11.60 -18.67 10.17
N MET A 64 11.99 -19.29 9.05
CA MET A 64 13.37 -19.29 8.59
C MET A 64 13.68 -18.03 7.77
N GLY A 65 14.53 -17.18 8.32
CA GLY A 65 15.01 -15.97 7.63
C GLY A 65 14.00 -14.82 7.65
N GLN A 66 14.24 -13.81 6.81
CA GLN A 66 13.40 -12.63 6.72
C GLN A 66 12.15 -12.85 5.86
N ALA A 67 11.12 -12.03 6.10
CA ALA A 67 9.93 -11.99 5.26
C ALA A 67 10.30 -11.63 3.82
N GLN A 68 9.71 -12.33 2.85
CA GLN A 68 9.93 -12.10 1.43
C GLN A 68 8.74 -11.37 0.83
N GLU A 69 8.98 -10.24 0.16
CA GLU A 69 7.92 -9.47 -0.50
C GLU A 69 7.26 -10.29 -1.62
N ILE A 70 5.95 -10.16 -1.75
CA ILE A 70 5.14 -10.77 -2.80
C ILE A 70 4.66 -9.67 -3.73
N ASN A 71 4.94 -9.82 -5.03
CA ASN A 71 4.31 -9.01 -6.06
C ASN A 71 2.90 -9.57 -6.32
N VAL A 72 1.88 -8.82 -5.91
CA VAL A 72 0.48 -9.11 -6.26
C VAL A 72 0.22 -8.60 -7.67
N LEU A 73 -0.41 -9.44 -8.51
CA LEU A 73 -0.76 -9.14 -9.90
C LEU A 73 -2.01 -8.26 -10.00
#